data_AF-A0A944V556-F1
#
_entry.id   AF-A0A944V556-F1
#
_cell.length_a   1.000
_cell.length_b   1.000
_cell.length_c   1.000
_cell.angle_alpha   90.00
_cell.angle_beta   90.00
_cell.angle_gamma   90.00
#
_symmetry.space_group_name_H-M   'P 1'
#
loop_
_entity.id
_entity.type
_entity.pdbx_description
1 polymer ?
#
loop_
_entity_poly.entity_id
_entity_poly.type
_entity_poly.pdbx_seq_one_letter_code
_entity_poly.pdbx_strand_id
1 'polypeptide(L)'
;MRPIERKVFSKIKEKGITMDDVLEIIDSTSTQEMKKSFQDDCLFQSDKYFAKNIINSLLRSRLIKQDGNKYFKNEKKKSEETNLKGVKK
;
A
#
# COMPACT_ATOMS: atom_id res chain seq x y z
N MET A 1 -3.05 1.10 -7.98
CA MET A 1 -2.68 1.88 -6.78
C MET A 1 -2.93 3.35 -7.04
N ARG A 2 -3.70 3.98 -6.17
CA ARG A 2 -3.93 5.42 -6.02
C ARG A 2 -2.61 6.12 -5.66
N PRO A 3 -2.48 7.45 -5.90
CA PRO A 3 -1.28 8.22 -5.58
C PRO A 3 -0.83 8.07 -4.13
N ILE A 4 -1.75 8.18 -3.17
CA ILE A 4 -1.44 8.04 -1.74
C ILE A 4 -0.93 6.65 -1.37
N GLU A 5 -1.49 5.59 -1.97
CA GLU A 5 -1.05 4.21 -1.73
C GLU A 5 0.37 3.98 -2.23
N ARG A 6 0.73 4.56 -3.39
CA ARG A 6 2.11 4.52 -3.91
C ARG A 6 3.08 5.23 -2.99
N LYS A 7 2.68 6.37 -2.42
CA LYS A 7 3.48 7.14 -1.47
C LYS A 7 3.73 6.33 -0.19
N VAL A 8 2.68 5.75 0.38
CA VAL A 8 2.78 4.87 1.55
C VAL A 8 3.69 3.68 1.24
N PHE A 9 3.44 2.96 0.14
CA PHE A 9 4.25 1.81 -0.26
C PHE A 9 5.73 2.11 -0.51
N SER A 10 6.04 3.32 -0.99
CA SER A 10 7.43 3.76 -1.22
C SER A 10 8.14 4.09 0.09
N LYS A 11 7.41 4.49 1.14
CA LYS A 11 7.95 4.77 2.48
C LYS A 11 8.16 3.49 3.30
N ILE A 12 7.57 2.36 2.88
CA ILE A 12 7.81 1.04 3.49
C ILE A 12 9.22 0.55 3.16
N LYS A 13 10.11 0.71 4.14
CA LYS A 13 11.49 0.20 4.12
C LYS A 13 11.57 -1.18 4.79
N GLU A 14 12.78 -1.74 4.85
CA GLU A 14 13.07 -3.07 5.43
C GLU A 14 12.65 -3.20 6.91
N LYS A 15 12.64 -2.09 7.67
CA LYS A 15 12.20 -2.07 9.08
C LYS A 15 10.67 -2.18 9.27
N GLY A 16 9.90 -2.15 8.18
CA GLY A 16 8.45 -2.05 8.20
C GLY A 16 7.96 -0.67 8.64
N ILE A 17 6.66 -0.45 8.54
CA ILE A 17 5.98 0.78 8.99
C ILE A 17 4.84 0.43 9.94
N THR A 18 4.50 1.32 10.86
CA THR A 18 3.33 1.16 11.73
C THR A 18 2.12 1.89 11.17
N MET A 19 0.96 1.69 11.80
CA MET A 19 -0.24 2.50 11.50
C MET A 19 0.00 3.99 11.73
N ASP A 20 0.81 4.35 12.73
CA ASP A 20 1.15 5.72 13.07
C ASP A 20 1.97 6.40 11.97
N ASP A 21 2.96 5.68 11.42
CA ASP A 21 3.72 6.15 10.25
C ASP A 21 2.80 6.40 9.04
N VAL A 22 1.78 5.56 8.83
CA VAL A 22 0.81 5.77 7.74
C VAL A 22 -0.03 7.03 7.98
N LEU A 23 -0.44 7.27 9.22
CA LEU A 23 -1.17 8.48 9.61
C LEU A 23 -0.33 9.73 9.39
N GLU A 24 0.95 9.71 9.78
CA GLU A 24 1.88 10.82 9.55
C GLU A 24 2.02 11.15 8.05
N ILE A 25 2.03 10.12 7.18
CA ILE A 25 2.09 10.32 5.73
C ILE A 25 0.81 10.99 5.21
N ILE A 26 -0.35 10.61 5.75
CA ILE A 26 -1.63 11.18 5.35
C ILE A 26 -1.74 12.63 5.82
N ASP A 27 -1.37 12.90 7.07
CA ASP A 27 -1.35 14.25 7.65
C ASP A 27 -0.38 15.18 6.87
N SER A 28 0.79 14.66 6.51
CA SER A 28 1.76 15.35 5.64
C SER A 28 1.32 15.46 4.17
N THR A 29 0.19 14.86 3.78
CA THR A 29 -0.29 14.90 2.41
C THR A 29 -1.37 15.96 2.25
N SER A 30 -1.19 16.83 1.24
CA SER A 30 -2.15 17.89 0.94
C SER A 30 -3.55 17.33 0.68
N THR A 31 -4.57 18.05 1.15
CA THR A 31 -5.98 17.75 0.90
C THR A 31 -6.31 17.61 -0.59
N GLN A 32 -5.58 18.29 -1.48
CA GLN A 32 -5.74 18.12 -2.93
C GLN A 32 -5.32 16.73 -3.43
N GLU A 33 -4.25 16.16 -2.88
CA GLU A 33 -3.77 14.81 -3.22
C GLU A 33 -4.67 13.72 -2.61
N MET A 34 -5.20 13.97 -1.42
CA MET A 34 -6.22 13.13 -0.78
C MET A 34 -7.49 13.10 -1.64
N LYS A 35 -7.98 14.26 -2.09
CA LYS A 35 -9.14 14.36 -3.01
C LYS A 35 -8.93 13.58 -4.31
N LYS A 36 -7.73 13.59 -4.90
CA LYS A 36 -7.43 12.79 -6.10
C LYS A 36 -7.43 11.28 -5.85
N SER A 37 -7.06 10.86 -4.63
CA SER A 37 -7.02 9.45 -4.26
C SER A 37 -8.36 8.92 -3.76
N PHE A 38 -9.26 9.80 -3.33
CA PHE A 38 -10.52 9.52 -2.67
C PHE A 38 -11.63 10.41 -3.25
N GLN A 39 -11.83 10.36 -4.58
CA GLN A 39 -12.84 11.19 -5.26
C GLN A 39 -14.27 10.76 -4.90
N ASP A 40 -14.50 9.47 -4.68
CA ASP A 40 -15.80 8.87 -4.33
C ASP A 40 -16.02 8.70 -2.81
N ASP A 41 -14.97 8.85 -2.00
CA ASP A 41 -15.04 8.68 -0.55
C ASP A 41 -15.32 10.04 0.11
N CYS A 42 -16.31 10.10 1.01
CA CYS A 42 -16.62 11.33 1.76
C CYS A 42 -15.37 11.82 2.51
N LEU A 43 -14.89 13.02 2.17
CA LEU A 43 -13.75 13.71 2.83
C LEU A 43 -14.00 14.06 4.32
N PHE A 44 -15.17 13.74 4.85
CA PHE A 44 -15.51 13.87 6.27
C PHE A 44 -15.09 12.66 7.12
N GLN A 45 -14.54 11.62 6.51
CA GLN A 45 -14.00 10.47 7.23
C GLN A 45 -12.68 10.82 7.93
N SER A 46 -12.40 10.18 9.07
CA SER A 46 -11.18 10.44 9.84
C SER A 46 -9.93 9.90 9.13
N ASP A 47 -8.74 10.45 9.41
CA ASP A 47 -7.47 9.96 8.83
C ASP A 47 -7.23 8.48 9.07
N LYS A 48 -7.71 7.96 10.21
CA LYS A 48 -7.69 6.53 10.55
C LYS A 48 -8.47 5.67 9.57
N TYR A 49 -9.57 6.17 9.02
CA TYR A 49 -10.34 5.47 7.98
C TYR A 49 -9.51 5.36 6.70
N PHE A 50 -8.91 6.47 6.25
CA PHE A 50 -8.08 6.49 5.05
C PHE A 50 -6.83 5.61 5.19
N ALA A 51 -6.12 5.68 6.32
CA ALA A 51 -4.98 4.82 6.62
C ALA A 51 -5.37 3.34 6.57
N LYS A 52 -6.50 2.98 7.16
CA LYS A 52 -7.01 1.60 7.16
C LYS A 52 -7.36 1.13 5.76
N ASN A 53 -7.98 1.98 4.95
CA ASN A 53 -8.29 1.67 3.55
C ASN A 53 -7.02 1.45 2.71
N ILE A 54 -6.01 2.30 2.87
CA ILE A 54 -4.72 2.17 2.17
C ILE A 54 -4.05 0.85 2.54
N ILE A 55 -3.92 0.55 3.84
CA ILE A 55 -3.32 -0.70 4.31
C ILE A 55 -4.09 -1.92 3.82
N ASN A 56 -5.42 -1.90 3.93
CA ASN A 56 -6.27 -3.00 3.46
C ASN A 56 -6.10 -3.24 1.96
N SER A 57 -6.03 -2.18 1.16
CA SER A 57 -5.82 -2.27 -0.28
C SER A 57 -4.44 -2.87 -0.60
N LEU A 58 -3.39 -2.45 0.10
CA LEU A 58 -2.04 -2.99 -0.03
C LEU A 58 -1.94 -4.47 0.39
N LEU A 59 -2.63 -4.85 1.46
CA LEU A 59 -2.73 -6.24 1.94
C LEU A 59 -3.48 -7.12 0.95
N ARG A 60 -4.65 -6.67 0.46
CA ARG A 60 -5.44 -7.38 -0.57
C ARG A 60 -4.63 -7.58 -1.85
N SER A 61 -3.84 -6.58 -2.22
CA SER A 61 -2.94 -6.64 -3.39
C SER A 61 -1.68 -7.49 -3.15
N ARG A 62 -1.52 -8.08 -1.94
CA ARG A 62 -0.34 -8.87 -1.50
C ARG A 62 0.99 -8.12 -1.64
N LEU A 63 0.95 -6.79 -1.64
CA LEU A 63 2.13 -5.93 -1.75
C LEU A 63 2.85 -5.76 -0.42
N ILE A 64 2.10 -5.84 0.68
CA ILE A 64 2.62 -5.78 2.04
C ILE A 64 2.15 -7.01 2.82
N LYS A 65 2.87 -7.32 3.89
CA LYS A 65 2.51 -8.32 4.90
C LYS A 65 2.38 -7.63 6.24
N GLN A 66 1.43 -8.06 7.04
CA GLN A 66 1.31 -7.63 8.43
C GLN A 66 2.05 -8.63 9.32
N ASP A 67 2.93 -8.13 10.16
CA ASP A 67 3.61 -8.89 11.21
C ASP A 67 3.47 -8.12 12.53
N GLY A 68 2.61 -8.63 13.41
CA GLY A 68 2.17 -7.94 14.62
C GLY A 68 1.57 -6.56 14.33
N ASN A 69 2.22 -5.52 14.87
CA ASN A 69 1.81 -4.12 14.73
C ASN A 69 2.52 -3.38 13.57
N LYS A 70 3.31 -4.09 12.76
CA LYS A 70 4.09 -3.52 11.67
C LYS A 70 3.68 -4.12 10.33
N TYR A 71 3.85 -3.32 9.29
CA TYR A 71 3.60 -3.68 7.90
C TYR A 71 4.91 -3.69 7.13
N PHE A 72 5.23 -4.82 6.53
CA PHE A 72 6.45 -5.05 5.79
C PHE A 72 6.16 -5.17 4.31
N LYS A 73 7.09 -4.68 3.48
CA LYS A 73 6.98 -4.83 2.03
C LYS A 73 7.15 -6.30 1.71
N ASN A 74 6.20 -6.86 0.97
CA ASN A 74 6.31 -8.21 0.50
C ASN A 74 7.30 -8.19 -0.66
N GLU A 75 8.58 -8.44 -0.38
CA GLU A 75 9.55 -8.70 -1.44
C GLU A 75 9.05 -9.92 -2.19
N LYS A 76 8.49 -9.67 -3.37
CA LYS A 76 8.49 -10.68 -4.42
C LYS A 76 9.96 -11.05 -4.57
N LYS A 77 10.37 -12.20 -4.03
CA LYS A 77 11.36 -13.02 -4.73
C LYS A 77 10.87 -13.02 -6.17
N LYS A 78 11.62 -12.36 -7.06
CA LYS A 78 11.47 -12.52 -8.50
C LYS A 78 11.63 -14.02 -8.74
N SER A 79 10.54 -14.77 -8.66
CA SER A 79 10.49 -16.05 -9.34
C SER A 79 10.50 -15.66 -10.81
N GLU A 80 11.65 -15.87 -11.44
CA GLU A 80 11.82 -15.93 -12.88
C GLU A 80 10.64 -16.71 -13.48
N GLU A 81 9.70 -16.03 -14.12
CA GLU A 81 8.93 -16.62 -15.21
C GLU A 81 9.80 -16.57 -16.46
N THR A 82 10.89 -17.33 -16.43
CA THR A 82 11.64 -17.71 -17.63
C THR A 82 11.55 -19.23 -17.77
N ASN A 83 10.85 -19.66 -18.83
CA ASN A 83 10.86 -20.99 -19.45
C ASN A 83 10.27 -22.20 -18.70
N LEU A 84 9.12 -22.66 -19.19
CA LEU A 84 9.01 -24.06 -19.64
C LEU A 84 8.61 -24.08 -21.13
N LYS A 85 9.56 -24.53 -21.95
CA LYS A 85 9.41 -24.89 -23.36
C LYS A 85 8.34 -25.97 -23.52
N GLY A 86 7.50 -25.81 -24.55
CA GLY A 86 7.12 -26.85 -25.50
C GLY A 86 6.11 -27.91 -25.06
N VAL A 87 4.96 -27.93 -25.73
CA VAL A 87 4.31 -29.20 -26.11
C VAL A 87 3.89 -29.10 -27.57
N LYS A 88 4.61 -29.86 -28.41
CA LYS A 88 4.23 -30.26 -29.77
C LYS A 88 2.86 -30.94 -29.73
N LYS A 89 2.00 -30.65 -30.70
CA LYS A 89 1.26 -31.67 -31.46
C LYS A 89 0.92 -31.12 -32.83
#